data_AF-A0A6B3IIY5-F1
#
_entry.id   AF-A0A6B3IIY5-F1
#
_cell.length_a   1.000
_cell.length_b   1.000
_cell.length_c   1.000
_cell.angle_alpha   90.00
_cell.angle_beta   90.00
_cell.angle_gamma   90.00
#
_symmetry.space_group_name_H-M   'P 1'
#
loop_
_entity.id
_entity.type
_entity.pdbx_description
1 polymer ?
#
loop_
_entity_poly.entity_id
_entity_poly.type
_entity_poly.pdbx_seq_one_letter_code
_entity_poly.pdbx_strand_id
1 'polypeptide(L)' 'GFCDDVFGYLPRVDQRRWADIYVRGLLSTPGRKTVRHMARTLALPASASQALQHFVTASPWNWEAAQRELVRLAASS' A
#
# COMPACT_ATOMS: atom_id res chain seq x y z
N GLY A 1 -5.41 -10.16 9.22
CA GLY A 1 -6.39 -9.64 8.24
C GLY A 1 -5.65 -9.26 6.97
N PHE A 2 -6.32 -8.95 5.86
CA PHE A 2 -5.68 -8.80 4.53
C PHE A 2 -4.32 -8.06 4.54
N CYS A 3 -4.19 -6.96 5.29
CA CYS A 3 -2.94 -6.20 5.41
C CYS A 3 -1.84 -6.95 6.17
N ASP A 4 -2.18 -7.64 7.26
CA ASP A 4 -1.23 -8.45 8.03
C ASP A 4 -0.77 -9.66 7.21
N ASP A 5 -1.66 -10.20 6.39
CA ASP A 5 -1.37 -11.37 5.56
C ASP A 5 -0.44 -11.01 4.40
N VAL A 6 -0.61 -9.82 3.80
CA VAL A 6 0.22 -9.35 2.67
C VAL A 6 1.51 -8.69 3.14
N PHE A 7 1.50 -7.94 4.25
CA PHE A 7 2.62 -7.11 4.70
C PHE A 7 3.23 -7.55 6.04
N GLY A 8 2.83 -8.69 6.59
CA GLY A 8 3.36 -9.22 7.85
C GLY A 8 4.89 -9.38 7.88
N TYR A 9 5.51 -9.50 6.70
CA TYR A 9 6.97 -9.57 6.54
C TYR A 9 7.69 -8.23 6.82
N LEU A 10 6.99 -7.10 6.80
CA LEU A 10 7.59 -5.80 7.13
C LEU A 10 7.70 -5.67 8.65
N PRO A 11 8.89 -5.38 9.21
CA PRO A 11 9.09 -5.39 10.66
C PRO A 11 8.37 -4.24 11.38
N ARG A 12 8.20 -3.08 10.71
CA ARG A 12 7.66 -1.88 11.34
C ARG A 12 6.17 -1.68 11.05
N VAL A 13 5.41 -1.33 12.10
CA VAL A 13 3.95 -1.13 12.05
C VAL A 13 3.55 0.00 11.10
N ASP A 14 4.30 1.10 11.11
CA ASP A 14 4.08 2.25 10.23
C ASP A 14 4.30 1.90 8.75
N GLN A 15 5.32 1.11 8.44
CA GLN A 15 5.55 0.58 7.10
C GLN A 15 4.38 -0.30 6.62
N ARG A 16 3.89 -1.21 7.47
CA ARG A 16 2.71 -2.03 7.15
C ARG A 16 1.47 -1.18 6.87
N ARG A 17 1.25 -0.14 7.68
CA ARG A 17 0.14 0.80 7.49
C ARG A 17 0.23 1.54 6.16
N TRP A 18 1.40 2.06 5.79
CA TRP A 18 1.55 2.78 4.53
C TRP A 18 1.55 1.86 3.31
N ALA A 19 2.03 0.62 3.44
CA ALA A 19 1.94 -0.41 2.40
C ALA A 19 0.48 -0.77 2.09
N ASP A 20 -0.36 -0.94 3.12
CA ASP A 20 -1.80 -1.16 2.95
C ASP A 20 -2.48 0.02 2.24
N ILE A 21 -2.25 1.25 2.72
CA ILE A 21 -2.79 2.46 2.11
C ILE A 21 -2.38 2.55 0.64
N TYR A 22 -1.13 2.21 0.32
CA TYR A 22 -0.62 2.24 -1.04
C TYR A 22 -1.36 1.24 -1.94
N VAL A 23 -1.49 -0.02 -1.52
CA VAL A 23 -2.17 -1.06 -2.33
C VAL A 23 -3.66 -0.77 -2.47
N ARG A 24 -4.34 -0.31 -1.41
CA ARG A 24 -5.74 0.16 -1.52
C ARG A 24 -5.85 1.31 -2.51
N GLY A 25 -4.92 2.26 -2.49
CA GLY A 25 -4.88 3.36 -3.44
C GLY A 25 -4.71 2.86 -4.88
N LEU A 26 -3.82 1.88 -5.09
CA LEU A 26 -3.62 1.27 -6.40
C LEU A 26 -4.87 0.53 -6.89
N LEU A 27 -5.63 -0.13 -6.01
CA LEU A 27 -6.82 -0.88 -6.40
C LEU A 27 -8.03 0.02 -6.61
N SER A 28 -8.17 1.09 -5.83
CA SER A 28 -9.38 1.93 -5.82
C SER A 28 -9.29 3.18 -6.71
N THR A 29 -8.09 3.70 -7.02
CA THR A 29 -7.96 4.93 -7.82
C THR A 29 -8.14 4.67 -9.31
N PRO A 30 -9.16 5.28 -9.97
CA PRO A 30 -9.35 5.17 -11.40
C PRO A 30 -8.32 6.01 -12.17
N GLY A 31 -8.03 5.60 -13.40
CA GLY A 31 -7.11 6.33 -14.28
C GLY A 31 -5.69 6.43 -13.71
N ARG A 32 -5.10 7.64 -13.76
CA ARG A 32 -3.70 7.86 -13.35
C ARG A 32 -3.54 7.75 -11.83
N LYS A 33 -2.77 6.77 -11.38
CA LYS A 33 -2.55 6.43 -9.95
C LYS A 33 -1.39 7.22 -9.33
N THR A 34 -1.49 8.55 -9.29
CA THR A 34 -0.51 9.37 -8.56
C THR A 34 -0.77 9.29 -7.05
N VAL A 35 0.27 9.48 -6.23
CA VAL A 35 0.15 9.49 -4.75
C VAL A 35 -0.90 10.47 -4.24
N ARG A 36 -0.96 11.67 -4.84
CA ARG A 36 -1.98 12.69 -4.50
C ARG A 36 -3.39 12.25 -4.92
N HIS A 37 -3.53 11.58 -6.06
CA HIS A 37 -4.83 11.07 -6.50
C HIS A 37 -5.29 9.92 -5.60
N MET A 38 -4.40 8.99 -5.25
CA MET A 38 -4.68 7.91 -4.29
C MET A 38 -5.09 8.43 -2.92
N ALA A 39 -4.36 9.41 -2.36
CA ALA A 39 -4.73 10.03 -1.10
C ALA A 39 -6.13 10.67 -1.14
N ARG A 40 -6.50 11.32 -2.27
CA ARG A 40 -7.85 11.87 -2.48
C ARG A 40 -8.91 10.78 -2.60
N THR A 41 -8.66 9.73 -3.39
CA THR A 41 -9.59 8.62 -3.57
C THR A 41 -9.92 7.94 -2.24
N LEU A 42 -8.93 7.80 -1.36
CA LEU A 42 -9.07 7.18 -0.04
C LEU A 42 -9.51 8.16 1.06
N ALA A 43 -9.88 9.40 0.72
CA ALA A 43 -10.27 10.45 1.67
C ALA A 43 -9.26 10.70 2.81
N LEU A 44 -7.95 10.59 2.50
CA LEU A 44 -6.89 10.80 3.47
C LEU A 44 -6.60 12.30 3.67
N PRO A 45 -6.05 12.69 4.84
CA PRO A 45 -5.56 14.05 5.05
C PRO A 45 -4.53 14.46 3.99
N ALA A 46 -4.44 15.76 3.69
CA ALA A 46 -3.49 16.27 2.70
C ALA A 46 -2.02 15.90 3.02
N SER A 47 -1.67 15.82 4.30
CA SER A 47 -0.34 15.40 4.76
C SER A 47 -0.02 13.93 4.44
N ALA A 48 -1.04 13.08 4.26
CA ALA A 48 -0.85 11.66 3.96
C ALA A 48 -0.20 11.44 2.59
N SER A 49 -0.39 12.33 1.62
CA SER A 49 0.28 12.20 0.32
C SER A 49 1.79 12.32 0.45
N GLN A 50 2.29 13.20 1.34
CA GLN A 50 3.72 13.32 1.58
C GLN A 50 4.27 12.06 2.27
N ALA A 51 3.58 11.57 3.29
CA ALA A 51 3.98 10.35 3.98
C ALA A 51 3.96 9.12 3.06
N LEU A 52 2.94 9.00 2.20
CA LEU A 52 2.85 7.94 1.20
C LEU A 52 3.95 8.04 0.14
N GLN A 53 4.29 9.26 -0.30
CA GLN A 53 5.41 9.49 -1.21
C GLN A 53 6.73 9.07 -0.56
N HIS A 54 6.98 9.48 0.69
CA HIS A 54 8.18 9.06 1.43
C HIS A 54 8.22 7.55 1.64
N PHE A 55 7.09 6.90 1.91
CA PHE A 55 7.03 5.45 2.04
C PHE A 55 7.49 4.77 0.73
N VAL A 56 6.91 5.13 -0.42
CA VAL A 56 7.24 4.50 -1.70
C VAL A 56 8.68 4.77 -2.15
N THR A 57 9.21 5.96 -1.85
CA THR A 57 10.56 6.37 -2.29
C THR A 57 11.67 5.99 -1.31
N ALA A 58 11.42 6.03 0.00
CA ALA A 58 12.46 5.95 1.03
C ALA A 58 12.31 4.75 1.99
N SER A 59 11.18 4.04 2.01
CA SER A 59 11.12 2.73 2.68
C SER A 59 11.49 1.64 1.68
N PRO A 60 12.61 0.92 1.88
CA PRO A 60 12.87 -0.30 1.12
C PRO A 60 11.81 -1.32 1.54
N TRP A 61 10.83 -1.56 0.69
CA TRP A 61 9.90 -2.67 0.83
C TRP A 61 10.04 -3.58 -0.38
N ASN A 62 10.16 -4.88 -0.12
CA ASN A 62 10.24 -5.87 -1.18
C ASN A 62 8.85 -6.05 -1.80
N TRP A 63 8.60 -5.41 -2.94
CA TRP A 63 7.32 -5.49 -3.64
C TRP A 63 7.01 -6.91 -4.16
N GLU A 64 8.03 -7.73 -4.44
CA GLU A 64 7.83 -9.11 -4.89
C GLU A 64 7.21 -9.98 -3.78
N ALA A 65 7.63 -9.78 -2.53
CA ALA A 65 7.05 -10.48 -1.39
C ALA A 65 5.55 -10.16 -1.24
N ALA A 66 5.18 -8.87 -1.35
CA ALA A 66 3.78 -8.47 -1.34
C ALA A 66 3.00 -9.03 -2.54
N GLN A 67 3.60 -9.04 -3.74
CA GLN A 67 2.95 -9.58 -4.94
C GLN A 67 2.66 -11.08 -4.80
N ARG A 68 3.61 -11.86 -4.26
CA ARG A 68 3.41 -13.31 -4.03
C ARG A 68 2.23 -13.57 -3.09
N GLU A 69 2.11 -12.80 -2.02
CA GLU A 69 1.00 -12.99 -1.08
C GLU A 69 -0.34 -12.54 -1.64
N LEU A 70 -0.37 -11.49 -2.45
CA LEU A 70 -1.58 -11.12 -3.19
C LEU A 70 -2.03 -12.22 -4.16
N VAL A 71 -1.09 -12.84 -4.89
CA VAL A 71 -1.40 -13.97 -5.80
C VAL A 71 -1.89 -15.18 -5.01
N ARG A 72 -1.23 -15.52 -3.89
CA ARG A 72 -1.64 -16.61 -3.01
C ARG A 72 -3.08 -16.41 -2.50
N LEU A 73 -3.39 -15.21 -2.00
CA LEU A 73 -4.72 -14.89 -1.46
C LEU A 73 -5.81 -14.92 -2.55
N ALA A 74 -5.49 -14.41 -3.75
CA ALA A 74 -6.42 -14.41 -4.88
C ALA A 74 -6.72 -15.83 -5.41
N ALA A 75 -5.76 -16.76 -5.33
CA ALA A 75 -5.97 -18.15 -5.72
C ALA A 75 -6.76 -18.96 -4.69
N SER A 76 -6.87 -18.47 -3.45
CA SER A 76 -7.62 -19.10 -2.36
C SER A 76 -9.01 -18.48 -2.10
N SER A 77 -9.45 -17.53 -2.95
CA SER A 77 -10.71 -16.78 -2.83
C SER A 77 -11.68 -17.17 -3.94
#